data_AF-A0A1E1V6J6-F1
#
_entry.id   AF-A0A1E1V6J6-F1
#
_cell.length_a   1.000
_cell.length_b   1.000
_cell.length_c   1.000
_cell.angle_alpha   90.00
_cell.angle_beta   90.00
_cell.angle_gamma   90.00
#
_symmetry.space_group_name_H-M   'P 1'
#
loop_
_entity.id
_entity.type
_entity.pdbx_description
1 polymer ?
#
loop_
_entity_poly.entity_id
_entity_poly.type
_entity_poly.pdbx_seq_one_letter_code
_entity_poly.pdbx_strand_id
1 'polypeptide(L)' 'MTAVPELKPETPTICITCHEDYRYALQRIGQLEDAKPNSVDALELEALRAAIIRYEQREMSPSE' A
#
# COMPACT_ATOMS: atom_id res chain seq x y z
N MET A 1 -24.74 -5.35 28.62
CA MET A 1 -24.49 -5.08 27.18
C MET A 1 -23.06 -4.57 27.06
N THR A 2 -22.16 -5.40 26.55
CA THR A 2 -20.76 -5.04 26.33
C THR A 2 -20.63 -4.31 24.99
N ALA A 3 -20.21 -3.05 25.02
CA ALA A 3 -19.92 -2.28 23.82
C ALA A 3 -18.75 -2.93 23.07
N VAL A 4 -18.99 -3.35 21.83
CA VAL A 4 -17.93 -3.79 20.91
C VAL A 4 -17.24 -2.51 20.43
N PRO A 5 -15.95 -2.30 20.68
CA PRO A 5 -15.25 -1.15 20.13
C PRO A 5 -15.30 -1.24 18.60
N GLU A 6 -15.72 -0.16 17.94
CA GLU A 6 -15.62 -0.01 16.49
C GLU A 6 -14.14 -0.16 16.10
N LEU A 7 -13.77 -1.35 15.63
CA LEU A 7 -12.50 -1.58 14.96
C LEU A 7 -12.54 -0.73 13.69
N LYS A 8 -11.85 0.41 13.73
CA LYS A 8 -11.56 1.19 12.53
C LYS A 8 -11.05 0.22 11.46
N PRO A 9 -11.51 0.32 10.20
CA PRO A 9 -11.00 -0.54 9.14
C PRO A 9 -9.48 -0.41 9.15
N GLU A 10 -8.81 -1.51 9.49
CA GLU A 10 -7.36 -1.59 9.45
C GLU A 10 -6.98 -1.36 7.98
N THR A 11 -6.47 -0.17 7.67
CA THR A 11 -5.97 0.11 6.34
C THR A 11 -4.87 -0.91 6.05
N PRO A 12 -4.99 -1.70 4.98
CA PRO A 12 -4.02 -2.74 4.68
C PRO A 12 -2.64 -2.09 4.58
N THR A 13 -1.75 -2.43 5.51
CA THR A 13 -0.39 -1.91 5.52
C THR A 13 0.43 -2.76 4.56
N ILE A 14 0.49 -2.34 3.30
CA ILE A 14 1.30 -3.00 2.28
C ILE A 14 2.77 -2.65 2.57
N CYS A 15 3.59 -3.68 2.72
CA CYS A 15 5.02 -3.55 2.94
C CYS A 15 5.78 -4.19 1.77
N ILE A 16 6.58 -3.39 1.05
CA ILE A 16 7.50 -3.87 0.03
C ILE A 16 8.84 -4.12 0.72
N THR A 17 9.28 -5.37 0.70
CA THR A 17 10.50 -5.83 1.38
C THR A 17 11.59 -6.30 0.42
N CYS A 18 11.21 -6.64 -0.80
CA CYS A 18 12.14 -7.08 -1.83
C CYS A 18 11.76 -6.53 -3.22
N HIS A 19 12.66 -6.73 -4.18
CA HIS A 19 12.45 -6.27 -5.55
C HIS A 19 11.29 -6.98 -6.26
N GLU A 20 10.95 -8.21 -5.86
CA GLU A 20 9.80 -8.93 -6.42
C GLU A 20 8.47 -8.30 -5.96
N ASP A 21 8.34 -8.00 -4.67
CA ASP A 21 7.20 -7.23 -4.12
C ASP A 21 7.03 -5.90 -4.84
N TYR A 22 8.15 -5.24 -5.13
CA TYR A 22 8.17 -3.96 -5.84
C TYR A 22 7.62 -4.08 -7.27
N ARG A 23 8.05 -5.11 -8.01
CA ARG A 23 7.52 -5.40 -9.36
C ARG A 23 6.03 -5.72 -9.34
N TYR A 24 5.60 -6.52 -8.37
CA TYR A 24 4.19 -6.84 -8.17
C TYR A 24 3.38 -5.58 -7.86
N ALA A 25 3.86 -4.72 -6.97
CA ALA A 25 3.20 -3.47 -6.61
C ALA A 25 3.00 -2.55 -7.83
N LEU A 26 4.02 -2.41 -8.68
CA LEU A 26 3.91 -1.64 -9.92
C LEU A 26 2.86 -2.22 -10.88
N GLN A 27 2.86 -3.54 -11.07
CA GLN A 27 1.86 -4.20 -11.92
C GLN A 27 0.44 -4.00 -11.35
N ARG A 28 0.27 -4.13 -10.04
CA ARG A 28 -1.01 -3.96 -9.37
C ARG A 28 -1.52 -2.53 -9.47
N ILE A 29 -0.65 -1.53 -9.36
CA ILE A 29 -1.01 -0.12 -9.60
C ILE A 29 -1.61 0.06 -10.99
N GLY A 30 -0.99 -0.52 -12.03
CA GLY A 30 -1.52 -0.48 -13.40
C GLY A 30 -2.91 -1.09 -13.57
N GLN A 31 -3.26 -2.09 -12.73
CA GLN A 31 -4.59 -2.69 -12.72
C GLN A 31 -5.64 -1.85 -11.98
N LEU A 32 -5.19 -0.94 -11.11
CA LEU A 32 -6.03 -0.11 -10.24
C LEU A 32 -6.12 1.35 -10.71
N GLU A 33 -5.55 1.72 -11.86
CA GLU A 33 -5.54 3.10 -12.35
C GLU A 33 -6.94 3.70 -12.53
N ASP A 34 -7.92 2.87 -12.91
CA ASP A 34 -9.32 3.25 -13.09
C ASP A 34 -10.19 3.03 -11.82
N ALA A 35 -9.55 2.81 -10.66
CA ALA A 35 -10.26 2.60 -9.41
C ALA A 35 -11.15 3.80 -9.07
N LYS A 36 -12.44 3.51 -8.78
CA LYS A 36 -13.38 4.56 -8.40
C LYS A 36 -12.94 5.22 -7.09
N PRO A 37 -13.06 6.56 -6.96
CA PRO A 37 -12.80 7.23 -5.69
C PRO A 37 -13.62 6.61 -4.56
N ASN A 38 -13.03 6.50 -3.37
CA ASN A 38 -13.63 5.89 -2.17
C ASN A 38 -13.97 4.39 -2.29
N SER A 39 -13.46 3.69 -3.32
CA SER A 39 -13.50 2.23 -3.38
C SER A 39 -12.35 1.61 -2.59
N VAL A 40 -12.48 0.33 -2.26
CA VAL A 40 -11.39 -0.44 -1.65
C VAL A 40 -10.14 -0.43 -2.55
N ASP A 41 -10.35 -0.48 -3.87
CA ASP A 41 -9.29 -0.42 -4.88
C ASP A 41 -8.53 0.91 -4.84
N ALA A 42 -9.22 2.03 -4.59
CA ALA A 42 -8.58 3.33 -4.42
C ALA A 42 -7.73 3.39 -3.14
N LEU A 43 -8.20 2.78 -2.05
CA LEU A 43 -7.43 2.66 -0.80
C LEU A 43 -6.20 1.76 -1.00
N GLU A 44 -6.33 0.67 -1.75
CA GLU A 44 -5.22 -0.21 -2.11
C GLU A 44 -4.19 0.53 -2.97
N LEU A 45 -4.65 1.29 -3.97
CA LEU A 45 -3.79 2.11 -4.84
C LEU A 45 -2.98 3.14 -4.03
N GLU A 46 -3.62 3.85 -3.10
CA GLU A 46 -2.93 4.80 -2.21
C GLU A 46 -1.89 4.10 -1.33
N ALA A 47 -2.23 2.95 -0.75
CA ALA A 47 -1.33 2.16 0.07
C ALA A 47 -0.11 1.64 -0.72
N LEU A 48 -0.32 1.14 -1.95
CA LEU A 48 0.74 0.68 -2.84
C LEU A 48 1.72 1.80 -3.21
N ARG A 49 1.19 2.98 -3.57
CA ARG A 49 2.02 4.15 -3.89
C ARG A 49 2.89 4.57 -2.69
N ALA A 50 2.30 4.60 -1.49
CA ALA A 50 3.05 4.92 -0.27
C ALA A 50 4.14 3.86 0.04
N ALA A 51 3.84 2.58 -0.18
CA ALA A 51 4.79 1.48 0.04
C ALA A 51 5.98 1.55 -0.93
N ILE A 52 5.74 1.87 -2.20
CA ILE A 52 6.75 2.07 -3.24
C ILE A 52 7.70 3.20 -2.85
N ILE A 53 7.17 4.37 -2.47
CA ILE A 53 7.99 5.52 -2.06
C ILE A 53 8.91 5.14 -0.90
N ARG A 54 8.38 4.43 0.11
CA ARG A 54 9.19 3.97 1.26
C ARG A 54 10.26 2.95 0.86
N TYR A 55 10.00 2.08 -0.11
CA TYR A 55 11.00 1.14 -0.62
C TYR A 55 12.09 1.89 -1.39
N GLU A 56 11.72 2.74 -2.35
CA GLU A 56 12.67 3.53 -3.14
C GLU A 56 13.56 4.42 -2.27
N GLN A 57 13.00 5.05 -1.23
CA GLN A 57 13.77 5.83 -0.25
C GLN A 57 14.80 4.98 0.49
N ARG A 58 14.46 3.75 0.86
CA ARG A 58 15.38 2.81 1.51
C ARG A 58 16.50 2.39 0.57
N GLU A 59 16.19 2.11 -0.69
CA GLU A 59 17.18 1.72 -1.71
C GLU A 59 18.11 2.89 -2.10
N MET A 60 17.59 4.12 -2.13
CA MET A 60 18.37 5.33 -2.46
C MET A 60 19.21 5.85 -1.29
N SER A 61 18.90 5.43 -0.06
CA SER A 61 19.69 5.77 1.12
C SER A 61 20.62 4.60 1.42
N PRO A 62 21.85 4.53 0.87
CA PRO A 62 22.81 3.55 1.36
C PRO A 62 22.96 3.83 2.86
N SER A 63 22.75 2.80 3.67
CA SER A 63 23.05 2.90 5.09
C SER A 63 24.51 3.34 5.23
N GLU A 64 24.76 4.47 5.89
CA GLU A 64 26.10 4.80 6.40
C GLU A 64 26.59 3.72 7.37
#